data_AF-A0A8S2A0E4-F1
#
_entry.id   AF-A0A8S2A0E4-F1
#
_cell.length_a   1.000
_cell.length_b   1.000
_cell.length_c   1.000
_cell.angle_alpha   90.00
_cell.angle_beta   90.00
_cell.angle_gamma   90.00
#
_symmetry.space_group_name_H-M   'P 1'
#
loop_
_entity.id
_entity.type
_entity.pdbx_description
1 polymer ?
#
loop_
_entity_poly.entity_id
_entity_poly.type
_entity_poly.pdbx_seq_one_letter_code
_entity_poly.pdbx_strand_id
1 'polypeptide(L)'
;MKYVLVTGGVVSGLGKGVTASSIGLLLQACGLRVTSIKIDPYLNTDAGTMSPFEHGEVFVLDDGGEVDLDLGNYERFLDSTLTRDNNITTGKIYQSVIDKERKGDYLGRTVQVVPHVTDAIQEWIERVANVPVDGKEGPPDVCVIELGGTIGDIESMPFIEALGQFSYKVGPGNFCLVHVSLVPVLSVVGEQKTKPTQHSVRGLRSLGLTPNILACRSTKALEENVKTKLSQFCHVPEVNIVTLYDVPNIWHVPLLLRDQKAHEAILKELNLSNAVKPDLAEWTARTKIYDTLQDPVRIAMVGKYTGLTDSYLSVLKALLHASVACHKKLVIEWVAASDLEEITAQEAPDVHKAAWDLLKGADGILVPGGFGDRGVQGKILATKYARENQVPFLGICLGMQLAVVEFARSILGFHDANSTEFEPETSSPCIIFMPEGSTTHMGGTMRLGSRRTYFQVADCKSSKLYGNAKFVDERHRHRYEVNPDMISEIEKAGLSFVGKDETGRRMEIVELPSHPYFVGAQFHPEFKSRPGKPSALFLGLIAAASGCLESVLQTGGKVNIVSKNGVANGSAMGKVHQNGNVYSNGNGLHH
;
A
#
# COMPACT_ATOMS: atom_id res chain seq x y z
N MET A 1 1.69 8.84 -27.36
CA MET A 1 1.24 8.95 -25.96
C MET A 1 -0.20 9.44 -25.94
N LYS A 2 -1.05 8.80 -25.13
CA LYS A 2 -2.41 9.25 -24.82
C LYS A 2 -2.52 9.55 -23.33
N TYR A 3 -3.46 10.39 -22.93
CA TYR A 3 -3.61 10.82 -21.54
C TYR A 3 -5.03 10.59 -21.03
N VAL A 4 -5.16 9.95 -19.86
CA VAL A 4 -6.42 9.84 -19.12
C VAL A 4 -6.28 10.65 -17.84
N LEU A 5 -6.93 11.81 -17.76
CA LEU A 5 -6.96 12.61 -16.54
C LEU A 5 -8.12 12.17 -15.66
N VAL A 6 -7.84 11.88 -14.39
CA VAL A 6 -8.82 11.58 -13.35
C VAL A 6 -8.83 12.73 -12.33
N THR A 7 -9.98 13.38 -12.15
CA THR A 7 -10.15 14.50 -11.20
C THR A 7 -11.19 14.18 -10.13
N GLY A 8 -11.09 14.84 -8.97
CA GLY A 8 -12.04 14.69 -7.86
C GLY A 8 -13.01 15.84 -7.74
N GLY A 9 -14.27 15.54 -7.53
CA GLY A 9 -15.32 16.53 -7.41
C GLY A 9 -15.53 17.05 -5.99
N VAL A 10 -16.50 16.45 -5.30
CA VAL A 10 -17.19 17.10 -4.17
C VAL A 10 -16.43 17.03 -2.85
N VAL A 11 -15.71 15.93 -2.60
CA VAL A 11 -14.99 15.69 -1.34
C VAL A 11 -13.69 14.93 -1.61
N SER A 12 -12.71 15.07 -0.71
CA SER A 12 -11.53 14.20 -0.68
C SER A 12 -11.91 12.78 -0.27
N GLY A 13 -11.05 11.80 -0.55
CA GLY A 13 -11.29 10.40 -0.15
C GLY A 13 -12.35 9.62 -0.96
N LEU A 14 -12.87 10.15 -2.07
CA LEU A 14 -13.88 9.45 -2.91
C LEU A 14 -13.40 8.17 -3.61
N GLY A 15 -12.11 7.83 -3.53
CA GLY A 15 -11.50 6.72 -4.25
C GLY A 15 -11.01 7.09 -5.65
N LYS A 16 -10.41 8.29 -5.80
CA LYS A 16 -9.74 8.71 -7.04
C LYS A 16 -8.61 7.75 -7.42
N GLY A 17 -7.65 7.51 -6.52
CA GLY A 17 -6.55 6.57 -6.74
C GLY A 17 -7.04 5.16 -7.13
N VAL A 18 -8.09 4.65 -6.47
CA VAL A 18 -8.71 3.35 -6.83
C VAL A 18 -9.35 3.38 -8.22
N THR A 19 -10.03 4.47 -8.59
CA THR A 19 -10.65 4.62 -9.90
C THR A 19 -9.59 4.69 -11.00
N ALA A 20 -8.56 5.51 -10.79
CA ALA A 20 -7.46 5.70 -11.72
C ALA A 20 -6.64 4.41 -11.91
N SER A 21 -6.30 3.72 -10.82
CA SER A 21 -5.58 2.44 -10.90
C SER A 21 -6.42 1.34 -11.58
N SER A 22 -7.74 1.33 -11.34
CA SER A 22 -8.67 0.39 -12.01
C SER A 22 -8.79 0.66 -13.51
N ILE A 23 -8.80 1.92 -13.92
CA ILE A 23 -8.75 2.30 -15.34
C ILE A 23 -7.42 1.84 -15.95
N GLY A 24 -6.30 2.09 -15.28
CA GLY A 24 -4.99 1.64 -15.75
C GLY A 24 -4.94 0.12 -15.94
N LEU A 25 -5.44 -0.66 -14.98
CA LEU A 25 -5.50 -2.12 -15.07
C LEU A 25 -6.36 -2.58 -16.25
N LEU A 26 -7.51 -1.92 -16.47
CA LEU A 26 -8.37 -2.25 -17.62
C LEU A 26 -7.68 -1.98 -18.95
N LEU A 27 -6.96 -0.85 -19.07
CA LEU A 27 -6.22 -0.52 -20.28
C LEU A 27 -5.05 -1.50 -20.51
N GLN A 28 -4.36 -1.94 -19.44
CA GLN A 28 -3.37 -3.02 -19.53
C GLN A 28 -4.00 -4.34 -19.98
N ALA A 29 -5.17 -4.69 -19.43
CA ALA A 29 -5.92 -5.87 -19.85
C ALA A 29 -6.34 -5.80 -21.33
N CYS A 30 -6.52 -4.59 -21.88
CA CYS A 30 -6.74 -4.34 -23.30
C CYS A 30 -5.45 -4.39 -24.16
N GLY A 31 -4.32 -4.81 -23.58
CA GLY A 31 -3.04 -4.96 -24.28
C GLY A 31 -2.19 -3.68 -24.40
N LEU A 32 -2.56 -2.60 -23.71
CA LEU A 32 -1.84 -1.32 -23.76
C LEU A 32 -0.77 -1.24 -22.67
N ARG A 33 0.33 -0.55 -22.96
CA ARG A 33 1.33 -0.19 -21.95
C ARG A 33 0.89 1.09 -21.23
N VAL A 34 0.81 1.02 -19.90
CA VAL A 34 0.28 2.10 -19.07
C VAL A 34 1.35 2.60 -18.11
N THR A 35 1.44 3.92 -17.96
CA THR A 35 2.15 4.59 -16.87
C THR A 35 1.19 5.45 -16.05
N SER A 36 1.63 5.93 -14.89
CA SER A 36 0.80 6.76 -14.02
C SER A 36 1.56 7.96 -13.49
N ILE A 37 0.86 9.09 -13.38
CA ILE A 37 1.35 10.31 -12.74
C ILE A 37 0.33 10.75 -11.71
N LYS A 38 0.79 10.94 -10.47
CA LYS A 38 -0.01 11.52 -9.39
C LYS A 38 0.39 12.97 -9.22
N ILE A 39 -0.58 13.87 -9.26
CA ILE A 39 -0.42 15.27 -8.92
C ILE A 39 -0.99 15.47 -7.51
N ASP A 40 -0.17 16.09 -6.66
CA ASP A 40 -0.48 16.44 -5.28
C ASP A 40 -0.41 17.95 -5.09
N PRO A 41 -1.55 18.61 -4.80
CA PRO A 41 -1.57 20.06 -4.72
C PRO A 41 -0.92 20.62 -3.43
N TYR A 42 -0.46 19.77 -2.50
CA TYR A 42 0.23 20.23 -1.29
C TYR A 42 1.61 20.84 -1.58
N LEU A 43 2.11 21.66 -0.65
CA LEU A 43 3.35 22.43 -0.81
C LEU A 43 4.63 21.66 -0.50
N ASN A 44 4.59 20.57 0.27
CA ASN A 44 5.77 19.75 0.51
C ASN A 44 6.36 19.23 -0.82
N THR A 45 7.69 19.15 -0.90
CA THR A 45 8.40 18.64 -2.08
C THR A 45 8.20 17.14 -2.30
N ASP A 46 7.98 16.42 -1.20
CA ASP A 46 7.75 14.98 -1.10
C ASP A 46 6.92 14.68 0.16
N ALA A 47 6.56 13.42 0.36
CA ALA A 47 5.78 12.99 1.54
C ALA A 47 6.67 12.64 2.76
N GLY A 48 7.99 12.63 2.61
CA GLY A 48 8.92 12.03 3.58
C GLY A 48 8.93 12.70 4.95
N THR A 49 8.61 13.99 4.99
CA THR A 49 8.55 14.80 6.22
C THR A 49 7.18 14.85 6.87
N MET A 50 6.16 14.25 6.24
CA MET A 50 4.79 14.29 6.74
C MET A 50 4.58 13.29 7.86
N SER A 51 3.71 13.66 8.79
CA SER A 51 3.27 12.76 9.85
C SER A 51 2.28 11.73 9.30
N PRO A 52 2.41 10.44 9.65
CA PRO A 52 1.41 9.43 9.29
C PRO A 52 -0.01 9.70 9.80
N PHE A 53 -0.16 10.63 10.76
CA PHE A 53 -1.45 11.09 11.26
C PHE A 53 -2.21 12.00 10.28
N GLU A 54 -1.49 12.79 9.49
CA GLU A 54 -2.08 13.84 8.66
C GLU A 54 -2.33 13.35 7.24
N HIS A 55 -1.38 12.59 6.70
CA HIS A 55 -1.36 12.21 5.29
C HIS A 55 -1.44 10.68 5.07
N GLY A 56 -1.45 9.90 6.16
CA GLY A 56 -1.30 8.45 6.08
C GLY A 56 0.14 8.02 5.86
N GLU A 57 0.32 6.74 5.55
CA GLU A 57 1.64 6.14 5.34
C GLU A 57 2.43 6.80 4.18
N VAL A 58 3.75 6.97 4.39
CA VAL A 58 4.68 7.34 3.31
C VAL A 58 5.02 6.09 2.49
N PHE A 59 4.76 6.12 1.19
CA PHE A 59 5.15 5.04 0.29
C PHE A 59 6.55 5.29 -0.27
N VAL A 60 7.40 4.28 -0.30
CA VAL A 60 8.77 4.39 -0.83
C VAL A 60 8.86 3.70 -2.19
N LEU A 61 9.55 4.34 -3.13
CA LEU A 61 9.83 3.83 -4.49
C LEU A 61 11.24 3.24 -4.60
N ASP A 62 11.50 2.52 -5.70
CA ASP A 62 12.80 1.84 -5.91
C ASP A 62 13.96 2.85 -5.99
N ASP A 63 13.73 4.03 -6.55
CA ASP A 63 14.71 5.11 -6.66
C ASP A 63 14.87 5.92 -5.36
N GLY A 64 14.18 5.54 -4.28
CA GLY A 64 14.18 6.26 -3.00
C GLY A 64 13.28 7.48 -2.95
N GLY A 65 12.36 7.64 -3.91
CA GLY A 65 11.28 8.63 -3.76
C GLY A 65 10.37 8.31 -2.57
N GLU A 66 10.13 9.31 -1.73
CA GLU A 66 9.12 9.28 -0.66
C GLU A 66 7.85 9.96 -1.17
N VAL A 67 6.80 9.19 -1.41
CA VAL A 67 5.63 9.63 -2.17
C VAL A 67 4.33 9.33 -1.43
N ASP A 68 3.27 9.96 -1.92
CA ASP A 68 1.91 9.68 -1.48
C ASP A 68 1.52 8.19 -1.63
N LEU A 69 0.64 7.76 -0.74
CA LEU A 69 0.18 6.38 -0.62
C LEU A 69 -0.57 5.89 -1.87
N ASP A 70 -1.21 6.78 -2.65
CA ASP A 70 -1.90 6.40 -3.88
C ASP A 70 -0.92 5.86 -4.94
N LEU A 71 0.37 6.23 -4.90
CA LEU A 71 1.37 5.59 -5.78
C LEU A 71 1.52 4.10 -5.51
N GLY A 72 1.34 3.68 -4.25
CA GLY A 72 1.29 2.28 -3.91
C GLY A 72 0.09 1.54 -4.52
N ASN A 73 -1.03 2.23 -4.77
CA ASN A 73 -2.18 1.62 -5.47
C ASN A 73 -1.86 1.38 -6.95
N TYR A 74 -1.20 2.32 -7.62
CA TYR A 74 -0.77 2.15 -9.01
C TYR A 74 0.19 0.99 -9.16
N GLU A 75 1.27 0.94 -8.38
CA GLU A 75 2.22 -0.16 -8.43
C GLU A 75 1.57 -1.52 -8.15
N ARG A 76 0.63 -1.58 -7.19
CA ARG A 76 -0.08 -2.83 -6.83
C ARG A 76 -1.00 -3.34 -7.94
N PHE A 77 -1.75 -2.44 -8.57
CA PHE A 77 -2.73 -2.82 -9.58
C PHE A 77 -2.08 -3.08 -10.94
N LEU A 78 -1.06 -2.29 -11.29
CA LEU A 78 -0.48 -2.28 -12.63
C LEU A 78 0.76 -3.16 -12.80
N ASP A 79 1.29 -3.72 -11.69
CA ASP A 79 2.57 -4.43 -11.65
C ASP A 79 3.71 -3.62 -12.29
N SER A 80 3.70 -2.30 -12.08
CA SER A 80 4.70 -1.36 -12.56
C SER A 80 5.65 -0.93 -11.44
N THR A 81 6.80 -0.38 -11.83
CA THR A 81 7.76 0.27 -10.93
C THR A 81 7.81 1.76 -11.25
N LEU A 82 7.26 2.59 -10.37
CA LEU A 82 7.23 4.04 -10.54
C LEU A 82 8.51 4.68 -9.97
N THR A 83 8.76 5.93 -10.36
CA THR A 83 9.89 6.75 -9.89
C THR A 83 9.39 7.99 -9.16
N ARG A 84 10.27 8.69 -8.43
CA ARG A 84 9.95 9.95 -7.74
C ARG A 84 9.36 11.03 -8.64
N ASP A 85 9.61 10.94 -9.94
CA ASP A 85 9.12 11.88 -10.94
C ASP A 85 7.67 11.60 -11.36
N ASN A 86 7.15 10.40 -11.11
CA ASN A 86 5.73 10.07 -11.27
C ASN A 86 4.85 10.74 -10.20
N ASN A 87 5.44 11.34 -9.17
CA ASN A 87 4.75 12.17 -8.20
C ASN A 87 5.10 13.65 -8.45
N ILE A 88 4.11 14.47 -8.73
CA ILE A 88 4.25 15.91 -8.92
C ILE A 88 3.63 16.59 -7.72
N THR A 89 4.36 17.47 -7.04
CA THR A 89 3.82 18.29 -5.96
C THR A 89 3.95 19.77 -6.29
N THR A 90 3.16 20.64 -5.65
CA THR A 90 3.30 22.10 -5.80
C THR A 90 4.72 22.54 -5.41
N GLY A 91 5.25 22.01 -4.31
CA GLY A 91 6.61 22.31 -3.86
C GLY A 91 7.68 21.95 -4.89
N LYS A 92 7.56 20.77 -5.52
CA LYS A 92 8.51 20.29 -6.52
C LYS A 92 8.54 21.17 -7.76
N ILE A 93 7.36 21.57 -8.25
CA ILE A 93 7.25 22.48 -9.40
C ILE A 93 7.78 23.87 -9.05
N TYR A 94 7.39 24.43 -7.90
CA TYR A 94 7.82 25.77 -7.50
C TYR A 94 9.32 25.83 -7.27
N GLN A 95 9.90 24.82 -6.62
CA GLN A 95 11.35 24.72 -6.47
C GLN A 95 12.04 24.72 -7.84
N SER A 96 11.58 23.90 -8.78
CA SER A 96 12.15 23.85 -10.13
C SER A 96 12.06 25.19 -10.87
N VAL A 97 10.93 25.88 -10.77
CA VAL A 97 10.74 27.19 -11.42
C VAL A 97 11.63 28.26 -10.78
N ILE A 98 11.74 28.28 -9.45
CA ILE A 98 12.61 29.20 -8.72
C ILE A 98 14.08 28.94 -9.06
N ASP A 99 14.50 27.68 -9.13
CA ASP A 99 15.89 27.32 -9.47
C ASP A 99 16.24 27.77 -10.90
N LYS A 100 15.34 27.56 -11.87
CA LYS A 100 15.48 28.05 -13.26
C LYS A 100 15.57 29.58 -13.31
N GLU A 101 14.79 30.29 -12.50
CA GLU A 101 14.83 31.75 -12.38
C GLU A 101 16.19 32.24 -11.88
N ARG A 102 16.68 31.67 -10.78
CA ARG A 102 18.00 32.02 -10.20
C ARG A 102 19.17 31.72 -11.12
N LYS A 103 19.03 30.69 -11.97
CA LYS A 103 20.03 30.34 -12.98
C LYS A 103 20.02 31.29 -14.20
N GLY A 104 18.95 32.05 -14.39
CA GLY A 104 18.78 32.98 -15.52
C GLY A 104 18.13 32.35 -16.75
N ASP A 105 17.49 31.18 -16.62
CA ASP A 105 16.89 30.45 -17.75
C ASP A 105 15.72 31.22 -18.41
N TYR A 106 15.11 32.17 -17.68
CA TYR A 106 14.05 33.06 -18.19
C TYR A 106 14.55 34.40 -18.75
N LEU A 107 15.87 34.55 -18.97
CA LEU A 107 16.49 35.73 -19.59
C LEU A 107 16.14 37.06 -18.90
N GLY A 108 16.00 37.04 -17.57
CA GLY A 108 15.68 38.21 -16.75
C GLY A 108 14.23 38.72 -16.87
N ARG A 109 13.33 37.97 -17.54
CA ARG A 109 11.90 38.29 -17.59
C ARG A 109 11.22 37.93 -16.27
N THR A 110 10.13 38.64 -15.96
CA THR A 110 9.30 38.35 -14.79
C THR A 110 8.63 36.98 -14.91
N VAL A 111 8.90 36.10 -13.94
CA VAL A 111 8.27 34.78 -13.82
C VAL A 111 6.91 34.91 -13.13
N GLN A 112 5.92 34.17 -13.62
CA GLN A 112 4.52 34.19 -13.16
C GLN A 112 3.95 32.77 -13.18
N VAL A 113 2.80 32.56 -12.51
CA VAL A 113 2.10 31.26 -12.54
C VAL A 113 1.75 30.85 -13.98
N VAL A 114 1.17 31.77 -14.75
CA VAL A 114 0.92 31.57 -16.17
C VAL A 114 1.87 32.47 -16.97
N PRO A 115 2.65 31.95 -17.94
CA PRO A 115 2.70 30.54 -18.34
C PRO A 115 3.77 29.71 -17.59
N HIS A 116 4.69 30.31 -16.84
CA HIS A 116 5.91 29.62 -16.42
C HIS A 116 5.70 28.40 -15.51
N VAL A 117 4.76 28.46 -14.55
CA VAL A 117 4.42 27.30 -13.71
C VAL A 117 3.61 26.29 -14.52
N THR A 118 2.64 26.75 -15.31
CA THR A 118 1.79 25.87 -16.13
C THR A 118 2.59 25.14 -17.21
N ASP A 119 3.58 25.79 -17.80
CA ASP A 119 4.52 25.20 -18.77
C ASP A 119 5.40 24.16 -18.08
N ALA A 120 5.95 24.47 -16.90
CA ALA A 120 6.75 23.52 -16.13
C ALA A 120 5.97 22.25 -15.77
N ILE A 121 4.67 22.36 -15.43
CA ILE A 121 3.80 21.20 -15.19
C ILE A 121 3.61 20.39 -16.47
N GLN A 122 3.32 21.04 -17.60
CA GLN A 122 3.10 20.37 -18.89
C GLN A 122 4.37 19.64 -19.37
N GLU A 123 5.53 20.31 -19.31
CA GLU A 123 6.83 19.73 -19.64
C GLU A 123 7.13 18.51 -18.77
N TRP A 124 6.80 18.57 -17.48
CA TRP A 124 6.98 17.45 -16.56
C TRP A 124 6.11 16.25 -16.96
N ILE A 125 4.82 16.49 -17.22
CA ILE A 125 3.88 15.44 -17.63
C ILE A 125 4.34 14.77 -18.93
N GLU A 126 4.70 15.54 -19.95
CA GLU A 126 5.18 15.00 -21.23
C GLU A 126 6.45 14.17 -21.06
N ARG A 127 7.43 14.68 -20.31
CA ARG A 127 8.69 13.99 -20.07
C ARG A 127 8.46 12.65 -19.36
N VAL A 128 7.74 12.67 -18.25
CA VAL A 128 7.56 11.49 -17.39
C VAL A 128 6.65 10.46 -18.03
N ALA A 129 5.61 10.89 -18.77
CA ALA A 129 4.72 9.97 -19.47
C ALA A 129 5.47 9.08 -20.48
N ASN A 130 6.57 9.56 -21.07
CA ASN A 130 7.36 8.80 -22.03
C ASN A 130 8.39 7.86 -21.39
N VAL A 131 8.59 7.91 -20.07
CA VAL A 131 9.51 7.01 -19.36
C VAL A 131 8.82 5.66 -19.13
N PRO A 132 9.43 4.52 -19.56
CA PRO A 132 8.86 3.21 -19.31
C PRO A 132 8.93 2.83 -17.82
N VAL A 133 7.84 2.26 -17.31
CA VAL A 133 7.69 1.81 -15.92
C VAL A 133 7.41 0.31 -15.80
N ASP A 134 7.39 -0.40 -16.93
CA ASP A 134 7.06 -1.82 -17.05
C ASP A 134 8.29 -2.70 -17.39
N GLY A 135 9.50 -2.12 -17.32
CA GLY A 135 10.76 -2.80 -17.63
C GLY A 135 10.98 -3.07 -19.13
N LYS A 136 10.14 -2.56 -20.02
CA LYS A 136 10.28 -2.71 -21.48
C LYS A 136 10.84 -1.45 -22.12
N GLU A 137 11.54 -1.61 -23.24
CA GLU A 137 12.04 -0.48 -24.03
C GLU A 137 10.92 0.30 -24.72
N GLY A 138 11.16 1.59 -24.97
CA GLY A 138 10.21 2.50 -25.62
C GLY A 138 9.10 3.03 -24.72
N PRO A 139 8.38 4.08 -25.17
CA PRO A 139 7.40 4.77 -24.35
C PRO A 139 6.12 3.94 -24.12
N PRO A 140 5.40 4.17 -23.01
CA PRO A 140 4.04 3.68 -22.80
C PRO A 140 3.06 4.19 -23.88
N ASP A 141 1.91 3.52 -24.00
CA ASP A 141 0.82 3.93 -24.89
C ASP A 141 -0.05 5.00 -24.24
N VAL A 142 -0.37 4.82 -22.96
CA VAL A 142 -1.28 5.66 -22.17
C VAL A 142 -0.66 6.06 -20.83
N CYS A 143 -0.80 7.33 -20.47
CA CYS A 143 -0.50 7.85 -19.14
C CYS A 143 -1.81 8.17 -18.40
N VAL A 144 -2.04 7.51 -17.26
CA VAL A 144 -3.15 7.84 -16.35
C VAL A 144 -2.67 8.89 -15.37
N ILE A 145 -3.26 10.08 -15.42
CA ILE A 145 -2.92 11.20 -14.55
C ILE A 145 -4.02 11.31 -13.50
N GLU A 146 -3.67 11.25 -12.22
CA GLU A 146 -4.58 11.59 -11.14
C GLU A 146 -4.27 12.98 -10.61
N LEU A 147 -5.27 13.87 -10.63
CA LEU A 147 -5.23 15.13 -9.91
C LEU A 147 -5.79 14.94 -8.50
N GLY A 148 -4.90 15.03 -7.51
CA GLY A 148 -5.21 15.07 -6.08
C GLY A 148 -6.09 16.26 -5.69
N GLY A 149 -6.56 16.27 -4.44
CA GLY A 149 -7.46 17.34 -3.94
C GLY A 149 -8.86 17.30 -4.55
N THR A 150 -9.56 18.43 -4.49
CA THR A 150 -10.88 18.63 -5.09
C THR A 150 -10.88 19.79 -6.09
N ILE A 151 -11.91 19.85 -6.94
CA ILE A 151 -12.11 20.99 -7.83
C ILE A 151 -12.69 22.16 -7.04
N GLY A 152 -12.03 23.32 -7.14
CA GLY A 152 -12.44 24.56 -6.46
C GLY A 152 -11.44 25.05 -5.42
N ASP A 153 -10.49 24.19 -5.04
CA ASP A 153 -9.42 24.51 -4.10
C ASP A 153 -8.37 25.42 -4.74
N ILE A 154 -7.80 26.35 -3.96
CA ILE A 154 -6.79 27.32 -4.42
C ILE A 154 -5.52 26.59 -4.86
N GLU A 155 -5.15 25.55 -4.12
CA GLU A 155 -3.97 24.72 -4.32
C GLU A 155 -4.01 23.99 -5.66
N SER A 156 -5.20 23.65 -6.17
CA SER A 156 -5.39 22.92 -7.42
C SER A 156 -5.45 23.84 -8.66
N MET A 157 -5.64 25.16 -8.47
CA MET A 157 -5.85 26.10 -9.59
C MET A 157 -4.71 26.07 -10.63
N PRO A 158 -3.41 26.11 -10.26
CA PRO A 158 -2.33 26.06 -11.25
C PRO A 158 -2.32 24.77 -12.07
N PHE A 159 -2.66 23.63 -11.46
CA PHE A 159 -2.69 22.34 -12.15
C PHE A 159 -3.89 22.23 -13.09
N ILE A 160 -5.06 22.72 -12.69
CA ILE A 160 -6.25 22.69 -13.55
C ILE A 160 -6.03 23.56 -14.78
N GLU A 161 -5.46 24.75 -14.62
CA GLU A 161 -5.10 25.62 -15.74
C GLU A 161 -4.06 24.95 -16.65
N ALA A 162 -2.99 24.37 -16.08
CA ALA A 162 -1.98 23.65 -16.85
C ALA A 162 -2.57 22.48 -17.64
N LEU A 163 -3.44 21.67 -17.02
CA LEU A 163 -4.09 20.52 -17.66
C LEU A 163 -5.12 20.97 -18.71
N GLY A 164 -5.78 22.11 -18.50
CA GLY A 164 -6.64 22.76 -19.48
C GLY A 164 -5.86 23.11 -20.74
N GLN A 165 -4.77 23.87 -20.61
CA GLN A 165 -3.87 24.21 -21.72
C GLN A 165 -3.29 22.95 -22.38
N PHE A 166 -2.90 21.97 -21.56
CA PHE A 166 -2.34 20.70 -22.02
C PHE A 166 -3.30 19.94 -22.94
N SER A 167 -4.59 19.89 -22.60
CA SER A 167 -5.60 19.19 -23.40
C SER A 167 -5.69 19.75 -24.82
N TYR A 168 -5.53 21.07 -25.00
CA TYR A 168 -5.46 21.70 -26.33
C TYR A 168 -4.13 21.41 -27.02
N LYS A 169 -3.01 21.46 -26.28
CA LYS A 169 -1.66 21.21 -26.80
C LYS A 169 -1.52 19.82 -27.41
N VAL A 170 -2.01 18.79 -26.72
CA VAL A 170 -1.94 17.39 -27.22
C VAL A 170 -2.96 17.10 -28.31
N GLY A 171 -4.02 17.90 -28.41
CA GLY A 171 -5.02 17.83 -29.46
C GLY A 171 -6.10 16.75 -29.25
N PRO A 172 -7.17 16.80 -30.07
CA PRO A 172 -8.31 15.90 -29.96
C PRO A 172 -7.91 14.44 -30.20
N GLY A 173 -8.54 13.52 -29.46
CA GLY A 173 -8.21 12.10 -29.55
C GLY A 173 -6.95 11.68 -28.78
N ASN A 174 -6.32 12.59 -28.02
CA ASN A 174 -5.14 12.29 -27.20
C ASN A 174 -5.37 12.52 -25.70
N PHE A 175 -6.53 13.06 -25.30
CA PHE A 175 -6.85 13.41 -23.92
C PHE A 175 -8.28 12.98 -23.57
N CYS A 176 -8.45 12.27 -22.46
CA CYS A 176 -9.74 11.83 -21.94
C CYS A 176 -9.85 12.20 -20.46
N LEU A 177 -10.91 12.92 -20.08
CA LEU A 177 -11.18 13.34 -18.71
C LEU A 177 -12.27 12.47 -18.05
N VAL A 178 -11.89 11.81 -16.97
CA VAL A 178 -12.78 11.11 -16.05
C VAL A 178 -12.96 11.95 -14.79
N HIS A 179 -14.18 12.37 -14.49
CA HIS A 179 -14.47 13.14 -13.28
C HIS A 179 -15.16 12.26 -12.23
N VAL A 180 -14.51 12.08 -11.09
CA VAL A 180 -15.03 11.28 -9.97
C VAL A 180 -15.84 12.20 -9.06
N SER A 181 -17.12 11.90 -8.86
CA SER A 181 -18.03 12.75 -8.09
C SER A 181 -18.91 11.96 -7.14
N LEU A 182 -19.36 12.57 -6.04
CA LEU A 182 -20.23 11.95 -5.05
C LEU A 182 -21.70 12.17 -5.39
N VAL A 183 -22.46 11.07 -5.46
CA VAL A 183 -23.92 11.07 -5.49
C VAL A 183 -24.42 10.52 -4.15
N PRO A 184 -24.64 11.39 -3.14
CA PRO A 184 -25.04 10.94 -1.83
C PRO A 184 -26.47 10.39 -1.83
N VAL A 185 -26.67 9.35 -1.02
CA VAL A 185 -27.99 8.76 -0.73
C VAL A 185 -28.40 9.24 0.65
N LEU A 186 -29.44 10.05 0.73
CA LEU A 186 -29.94 10.53 2.03
C LEU A 186 -30.73 9.41 2.70
N SER A 187 -30.22 8.87 3.81
CA SER A 187 -30.80 7.72 4.52
C SER A 187 -32.27 7.92 4.90
N VAL A 188 -32.67 9.15 5.23
CA VAL A 188 -34.04 9.50 5.65
C VAL A 188 -35.07 9.30 4.53
N VAL A 189 -34.68 9.54 3.27
CA VAL A 189 -35.60 9.53 2.11
C VAL A 189 -35.25 8.46 1.08
N GLY A 190 -34.06 7.85 1.16
CA GLY A 190 -33.56 6.87 0.19
C GLY A 190 -33.18 7.46 -1.18
N GLU A 191 -33.41 8.75 -1.41
CA GLU A 191 -33.23 9.40 -2.71
C GLU A 191 -31.75 9.73 -3.00
N GLN A 192 -31.31 9.38 -4.21
CA GLN A 192 -30.00 9.74 -4.76
C GLN A 192 -29.97 11.21 -5.19
N LYS A 193 -29.07 12.01 -4.61
CA LYS A 193 -28.99 13.46 -4.88
C LYS A 193 -27.89 13.79 -5.88
N THR A 194 -28.28 14.29 -7.05
CA THR A 194 -27.36 14.63 -8.15
C THR A 194 -26.73 16.02 -8.06
N LYS A 195 -27.26 16.92 -7.21
CA LYS A 195 -26.89 18.34 -7.21
C LYS A 195 -25.40 18.57 -6.91
N PRO A 196 -24.76 17.88 -5.94
CA PRO A 196 -23.33 18.04 -5.71
C PRO A 196 -22.50 17.78 -6.97
N THR A 197 -22.82 16.72 -7.72
CA THR A 197 -22.17 16.41 -8.99
C THR A 197 -22.39 17.49 -10.05
N GLN A 198 -23.60 18.05 -10.15
CA GLN A 198 -23.90 19.13 -11.10
C GLN A 198 -23.07 20.39 -10.82
N HIS A 199 -22.93 20.77 -9.55
CA HIS A 199 -22.10 21.91 -9.14
C HIS A 199 -20.61 21.65 -9.40
N SER A 200 -20.15 20.44 -9.11
CA SER A 200 -18.78 20.00 -9.36
C SER A 200 -18.42 20.08 -10.85
N VAL A 201 -19.27 19.55 -11.73
CA VAL A 201 -19.07 19.63 -13.19
C VAL A 201 -19.15 21.07 -13.69
N ARG A 202 -20.01 21.92 -13.10
CA ARG A 202 -20.04 23.35 -13.44
C ARG A 202 -18.72 24.04 -13.08
N GLY A 203 -18.17 23.77 -11.91
CA GLY A 203 -16.87 24.30 -11.48
C GLY A 203 -15.74 23.85 -12.41
N LEU A 204 -15.68 22.56 -12.73
CA LEU A 204 -14.70 21.99 -13.65
C LEU A 204 -14.75 22.66 -15.04
N ARG A 205 -15.96 22.86 -15.59
CA ARG A 205 -16.16 23.55 -16.88
C ARG A 205 -15.79 25.01 -16.85
N SER A 206 -16.07 25.72 -15.75
CA SER A 206 -15.64 27.13 -15.62
C SER A 206 -14.12 27.29 -15.61
N LEU A 207 -13.38 26.21 -15.30
CA LEU A 207 -11.92 26.16 -15.35
C LEU A 207 -11.39 25.58 -16.67
N GLY A 208 -12.24 25.47 -17.71
CA GLY A 208 -11.82 25.06 -19.04
C GLY A 208 -11.76 23.55 -19.30
N LEU A 209 -12.14 22.71 -18.34
CA LEU A 209 -12.14 21.25 -18.48
C LEU A 209 -13.57 20.69 -18.58
N THR A 210 -13.82 19.82 -19.56
CA THR A 210 -15.12 19.16 -19.74
C THR A 210 -14.97 17.64 -19.62
N PRO A 211 -15.73 16.98 -18.73
CA PRO A 211 -15.57 15.54 -18.52
C PRO A 211 -16.10 14.75 -19.70
N ASN A 212 -15.33 13.77 -20.17
CA ASN A 212 -15.77 12.77 -21.15
C ASN A 212 -16.56 11.64 -20.47
N ILE A 213 -16.17 11.30 -19.23
CA ILE A 213 -16.77 10.25 -18.40
C ILE A 213 -17.02 10.78 -17.00
N LEU A 214 -18.17 10.42 -16.44
CA LEU A 214 -18.54 10.77 -15.07
C LEU A 214 -18.58 9.51 -14.22
N ALA A 215 -17.64 9.38 -13.28
CA ALA A 215 -17.57 8.28 -12.33
C ALA A 215 -18.27 8.68 -11.02
N CYS A 216 -19.50 8.21 -10.85
CA CYS A 216 -20.35 8.59 -9.73
C CYS A 216 -20.19 7.61 -8.56
N ARG A 217 -19.50 8.04 -7.50
CA ARG A 217 -19.42 7.32 -6.23
C ARG A 217 -20.76 7.42 -5.50
N SER A 218 -21.28 6.29 -5.04
CA SER A 218 -22.50 6.25 -4.22
C SER A 218 -22.49 5.03 -3.29
N THR A 219 -23.44 4.91 -2.38
CA THR A 219 -23.59 3.71 -1.54
C THR A 219 -24.33 2.59 -2.27
N LYS A 220 -25.14 2.94 -3.28
CA LYS A 220 -25.94 2.01 -4.08
C LYS A 220 -25.74 2.28 -5.57
N ALA A 221 -26.07 1.31 -6.42
CA ALA A 221 -26.09 1.51 -7.86
C ALA A 221 -27.03 2.66 -8.24
N LEU A 222 -26.61 3.49 -9.21
CA LEU A 222 -27.43 4.61 -9.66
C LEU A 222 -28.68 4.14 -10.39
N GLU A 223 -29.81 4.76 -10.08
CA GLU A 223 -31.06 4.58 -10.82
C GLU A 223 -30.95 5.20 -12.23
N GLU A 224 -31.69 4.66 -13.20
CA GLU A 224 -31.64 5.15 -14.59
C GLU A 224 -32.11 6.60 -14.71
N ASN A 225 -33.15 7.00 -13.97
CA ASN A 225 -33.61 8.40 -13.90
C ASN A 225 -32.50 9.37 -13.41
N VAL A 226 -31.63 8.91 -12.50
CA VAL A 226 -30.52 9.66 -11.93
C VAL A 226 -29.42 9.83 -12.97
N LYS A 227 -29.12 8.78 -13.74
CA LYS A 227 -28.19 8.86 -14.88
C LYS A 227 -28.72 9.81 -15.96
N THR A 228 -29.98 9.71 -16.36
CA THR A 228 -30.59 10.63 -17.34
C THR A 228 -30.52 12.08 -16.87
N LYS A 229 -30.82 12.33 -15.59
CA LYS A 229 -30.69 13.65 -15.00
C LYS A 229 -29.25 14.15 -15.05
N LEU A 230 -28.28 13.34 -14.61
CA LEU A 230 -26.87 13.71 -14.67
C LEU A 230 -26.44 14.00 -16.12
N SER A 231 -26.89 13.20 -17.09
CA SER A 231 -26.58 13.42 -18.51
C SER A 231 -27.05 14.79 -18.99
N GLN A 232 -28.31 15.14 -18.71
CA GLN A 232 -28.89 16.42 -19.10
C GLN A 232 -28.21 17.63 -18.43
N PHE A 233 -27.85 17.55 -17.15
CA PHE A 233 -27.26 18.68 -16.43
C PHE A 233 -25.74 18.81 -16.62
N CYS A 234 -25.04 17.68 -16.76
CA CYS A 234 -23.58 17.65 -16.89
C CYS A 234 -23.12 17.64 -18.35
N HIS A 235 -24.02 17.41 -19.31
CA HIS A 235 -23.73 17.26 -20.74
C HIS A 235 -22.75 16.11 -21.04
N VAL A 236 -22.90 14.99 -20.32
CA VAL A 236 -22.14 13.76 -20.54
C VAL A 236 -23.12 12.69 -21.05
N PRO A 237 -22.82 11.94 -22.12
CA PRO A 237 -23.70 10.87 -22.60
C PRO A 237 -24.00 9.86 -21.48
N GLU A 238 -25.24 9.36 -21.39
CA GLU A 238 -25.64 8.42 -20.33
C GLU A 238 -24.75 7.16 -20.28
N VAL A 239 -24.33 6.66 -21.44
CA VAL A 239 -23.37 5.55 -21.60
C VAL A 239 -22.00 5.81 -20.96
N ASN A 240 -21.62 7.08 -20.79
CA ASN A 240 -20.36 7.49 -20.16
C ASN A 240 -20.53 7.87 -18.68
N ILE A 241 -21.71 7.62 -18.08
CA ILE A 241 -21.96 7.82 -16.65
C ILE A 241 -21.89 6.47 -15.95
N VAL A 242 -20.79 6.23 -15.25
CA VAL A 242 -20.52 4.97 -14.56
C VAL A 242 -20.81 5.10 -13.08
N THR A 243 -21.44 4.08 -12.50
CA THR A 243 -21.68 3.97 -11.06
C THR A 243 -20.52 3.25 -10.38
N LEU A 244 -20.03 3.83 -9.29
CA LEU A 244 -19.05 3.23 -8.40
C LEU A 244 -19.69 3.11 -7.02
N TYR A 245 -20.41 2.02 -6.76
CA TYR A 245 -21.05 1.81 -5.46
C TYR A 245 -20.08 1.18 -4.45
N ASP A 246 -20.49 1.14 -3.17
CA ASP A 246 -19.70 0.48 -2.13
C ASP A 246 -19.58 -1.02 -2.42
N VAL A 247 -18.34 -1.48 -2.57
CA VAL A 247 -17.98 -2.87 -2.86
C VAL A 247 -17.24 -3.46 -1.66
N PRO A 248 -17.36 -4.79 -1.42
CA PRO A 248 -16.73 -5.42 -0.25
C PRO A 248 -15.21 -5.36 -0.29
N ASN A 249 -14.61 -5.28 -1.48
CA ASN A 249 -13.19 -5.07 -1.68
C ASN A 249 -12.90 -4.26 -2.95
N ILE A 250 -11.75 -3.59 -2.98
CA ILE A 250 -11.35 -2.72 -4.09
C ILE A 250 -11.09 -3.47 -5.41
N TRP A 251 -10.91 -4.79 -5.39
CA TRP A 251 -10.70 -5.59 -6.60
C TRP A 251 -11.98 -5.78 -7.42
N HIS A 252 -13.15 -5.43 -6.86
CA HIS A 252 -14.39 -5.34 -7.63
C HIS A 252 -14.45 -4.10 -8.55
N VAL A 253 -13.71 -3.03 -8.24
CA VAL A 253 -13.81 -1.76 -8.99
C VAL A 253 -13.41 -1.90 -10.47
N PRO A 254 -12.31 -2.58 -10.85
CA PRO A 254 -12.01 -2.85 -12.26
C PRO A 254 -13.11 -3.65 -12.98
N LEU A 255 -13.71 -4.63 -12.30
CA LEU A 255 -14.79 -5.45 -12.86
C LEU A 255 -16.05 -4.61 -13.08
N LEU A 256 -16.39 -3.75 -12.12
CA LEU A 256 -17.52 -2.84 -12.20
C LEU A 256 -17.38 -1.83 -13.35
N LEU A 257 -16.17 -1.32 -13.59
CA LEU A 257 -15.86 -0.45 -14.72
C LEU A 257 -15.88 -1.20 -16.06
N ARG A 258 -15.40 -2.44 -16.10
CA ARG A 258 -15.51 -3.31 -17.29
C ARG A 258 -16.97 -3.55 -17.67
N ASP A 259 -17.79 -3.94 -16.72
CA ASP A 259 -19.18 -4.34 -16.94
C ASP A 259 -20.04 -3.16 -17.42
N GLN A 260 -19.66 -1.94 -17.04
CA GLN A 260 -20.24 -0.68 -17.53
C GLN A 260 -19.55 -0.11 -18.77
N LYS A 261 -18.63 -0.87 -19.40
CA LYS A 261 -17.95 -0.49 -20.65
C LYS A 261 -17.16 0.82 -20.58
N ALA A 262 -16.67 1.18 -19.40
CA ALA A 262 -15.86 2.40 -19.21
C ALA A 262 -14.62 2.42 -20.11
N HIS A 263 -13.96 1.26 -20.23
CA HIS A 263 -12.81 1.06 -21.11
C HIS A 263 -13.15 1.31 -22.60
N GLU A 264 -14.30 0.86 -23.10
CA GLU A 264 -14.72 1.13 -24.48
C GLU A 264 -14.91 2.63 -24.73
N ALA A 265 -15.49 3.36 -23.77
CA ALA A 265 -15.65 4.81 -23.85
C ALA A 265 -14.29 5.53 -23.88
N ILE A 266 -13.34 5.12 -23.05
CA ILE A 266 -11.97 5.69 -23.02
C ILE A 266 -11.24 5.40 -24.33
N LEU A 267 -11.28 4.16 -24.83
CA LEU A 267 -10.62 3.77 -26.08
C LEU A 267 -11.16 4.55 -27.28
N LYS A 268 -12.49 4.77 -27.32
CA LYS A 268 -13.15 5.59 -28.33
C LYS A 268 -12.70 7.05 -28.26
N GLU A 269 -12.69 7.64 -27.06
CA GLU A 269 -12.26 9.03 -26.87
C GLU A 269 -10.80 9.24 -27.27
N LEU A 270 -9.94 8.24 -27.05
CA LEU A 270 -8.49 8.31 -27.32
C LEU A 270 -8.08 7.78 -28.70
N ASN A 271 -9.04 7.42 -29.57
CA ASN A 271 -8.78 6.81 -30.88
C ASN A 271 -7.81 5.60 -30.82
N LEU A 272 -7.99 4.74 -29.81
CA LEU A 272 -7.17 3.54 -29.59
C LEU A 272 -7.85 2.31 -30.19
N SER A 273 -7.84 2.21 -31.53
CA SER A 273 -8.54 1.13 -32.28
C SER A 273 -7.82 -0.22 -32.26
N ASN A 274 -6.54 -0.23 -31.89
CA ASN A 274 -5.66 -1.39 -31.80
C ASN A 274 -5.72 -2.13 -30.46
N ALA A 275 -6.56 -1.68 -29.52
CA ALA A 275 -6.78 -2.33 -28.25
C ALA A 275 -7.60 -3.63 -28.41
N VAL A 276 -7.26 -4.65 -27.60
CA VAL A 276 -8.00 -5.92 -27.55
C VAL A 276 -9.06 -5.91 -26.46
N LYS A 277 -9.95 -6.91 -26.47
CA LYS A 277 -10.91 -7.12 -25.38
C LYS A 277 -10.14 -7.35 -24.05
N PRO A 278 -10.55 -6.73 -22.94
CA PRO A 278 -9.82 -6.85 -21.68
C PRO A 278 -9.83 -8.29 -21.14
N ASP A 279 -8.64 -8.85 -20.92
CA ASP A 279 -8.46 -10.10 -20.17
C ASP A 279 -8.28 -9.83 -18.68
N LEU A 280 -9.30 -10.19 -17.90
CA LEU A 280 -9.31 -10.07 -16.44
C LEU A 280 -9.63 -11.41 -15.78
N ALA A 281 -9.34 -12.55 -16.43
CA ALA A 281 -9.69 -13.87 -15.91
C ALA A 281 -9.06 -14.12 -14.53
N GLU A 282 -7.76 -13.88 -14.39
CA GLU A 282 -7.02 -14.04 -13.13
C GLU A 282 -7.54 -13.09 -12.04
N TRP A 283 -7.75 -11.81 -12.39
CA TRP A 283 -8.28 -10.81 -11.46
C TRP A 283 -9.67 -11.20 -10.96
N THR A 284 -10.55 -11.64 -11.86
CA THR A 284 -11.90 -12.11 -11.53
C THR A 284 -11.87 -13.32 -10.62
N ALA A 285 -10.98 -14.29 -10.88
CA ALA A 285 -10.81 -15.47 -10.03
C ALA A 285 -10.37 -15.08 -8.60
N ARG A 286 -9.42 -14.15 -8.48
CA ARG A 286 -8.94 -13.66 -7.18
C ARG A 286 -10.02 -12.93 -6.40
N THR A 287 -10.78 -12.05 -7.05
CA THR A 287 -11.91 -11.36 -6.42
C THR A 287 -12.94 -12.34 -5.88
N LYS A 288 -13.27 -13.39 -6.65
CA LYS A 288 -14.17 -14.46 -6.21
C LYS A 288 -13.63 -15.24 -5.02
N ILE A 289 -12.34 -15.57 -5.01
CA ILE A 289 -11.70 -16.26 -3.87
C ILE A 289 -11.95 -15.43 -2.61
N TYR A 290 -11.61 -14.13 -2.63
CA TYR A 290 -11.81 -13.23 -1.49
C TYR A 290 -13.25 -13.28 -0.95
N ASP A 291 -14.23 -13.19 -1.84
CA ASP A 291 -15.65 -13.17 -1.44
C ASP A 291 -16.12 -14.49 -0.77
N THR A 292 -15.39 -15.60 -1.00
CA THR A 292 -15.72 -16.93 -0.48
C THR A 292 -14.98 -17.32 0.80
N LEU A 293 -14.02 -16.52 1.27
CA LEU A 293 -13.18 -16.85 2.42
C LEU A 293 -14.00 -16.86 3.72
N GLN A 294 -13.95 -17.99 4.45
CA GLN A 294 -14.64 -18.15 5.73
C GLN A 294 -13.68 -18.39 6.89
N ASP A 295 -12.66 -19.21 6.69
CA ASP A 295 -11.71 -19.59 7.74
C ASP A 295 -10.86 -18.38 8.18
N PRO A 296 -10.99 -17.89 9.42
CA PRO A 296 -10.24 -16.73 9.86
C PRO A 296 -8.77 -17.04 10.11
N VAL A 297 -7.92 -16.03 9.95
CA VAL A 297 -6.56 -15.97 10.52
C VAL A 297 -6.44 -14.63 11.25
N ARG A 298 -6.13 -14.67 12.54
CA ARG A 298 -6.09 -13.50 13.42
C ARG A 298 -4.65 -13.03 13.57
N ILE A 299 -4.37 -11.81 13.12
CA ILE A 299 -3.04 -11.21 13.23
C ILE A 299 -3.13 -10.00 14.16
N ALA A 300 -2.38 -10.04 15.26
CA ALA A 300 -2.20 -8.90 16.14
C ALA A 300 -1.22 -7.92 15.50
N MET A 301 -1.70 -6.72 15.16
CA MET A 301 -0.85 -5.63 14.70
C MET A 301 -0.51 -4.72 15.87
N VAL A 302 0.75 -4.78 16.32
CA VAL A 302 1.22 -4.05 17.51
C VAL A 302 1.82 -2.72 17.09
N GLY A 303 0.98 -1.69 17.05
CA GLY A 303 1.27 -0.41 16.43
C GLY A 303 1.21 0.78 17.37
N LYS A 304 1.63 1.93 16.83
CA LYS A 304 1.54 3.26 17.50
C LYS A 304 0.23 3.98 17.16
N TYR A 305 -0.40 3.62 16.04
CA TYR A 305 -1.53 4.31 15.41
C TYR A 305 -2.74 3.39 15.19
N THR A 306 -3.22 2.70 16.22
CA THR A 306 -4.32 1.73 16.10
C THR A 306 -5.66 2.32 15.68
N GLY A 307 -5.88 3.62 15.90
CA GLY A 307 -7.10 4.33 15.48
C GLY A 307 -7.09 4.83 14.03
N LEU A 308 -5.97 4.72 13.31
CA LEU A 308 -5.79 5.26 11.96
C LEU A 308 -5.29 4.17 11.02
N THR A 309 -6.23 3.52 10.34
CA THR A 309 -5.93 2.43 9.40
C THR A 309 -5.00 2.86 8.26
N ASP A 310 -5.07 4.13 7.87
CA ASP A 310 -4.32 4.68 6.74
C ASP A 310 -2.82 4.81 7.03
N SER A 311 -2.42 4.87 8.30
CA SER A 311 -1.01 4.88 8.71
C SER A 311 -0.31 3.52 8.49
N TYR A 312 -1.06 2.45 8.20
CA TYR A 312 -0.55 1.09 7.98
C TYR A 312 -1.14 0.43 6.72
N LEU A 313 -1.61 1.21 5.76
CA LEU A 313 -2.36 0.67 4.62
C LEU A 313 -1.54 -0.34 3.82
N SER A 314 -0.25 -0.10 3.56
CA SER A 314 0.60 -1.02 2.81
C SER A 314 0.75 -2.36 3.52
N VAL A 315 0.94 -2.35 4.84
CA VAL A 315 0.99 -3.54 5.69
C VAL A 315 -0.33 -4.31 5.61
N LEU A 316 -1.47 -3.61 5.72
CA LEU A 316 -2.79 -4.22 5.58
C LEU A 316 -3.01 -4.85 4.21
N LYS A 317 -2.57 -4.19 3.12
CA LYS A 317 -2.66 -4.77 1.77
C LYS A 317 -1.75 -5.99 1.63
N ALA A 318 -0.54 -5.96 2.17
CA ALA A 318 0.37 -7.10 2.12
C ALA A 318 -0.16 -8.32 2.89
N LEU A 319 -0.73 -8.11 4.08
CA LEU A 319 -1.43 -9.15 4.84
C LEU A 319 -2.64 -9.69 4.07
N LEU A 320 -3.43 -8.81 3.44
CA LEU A 320 -4.57 -9.20 2.64
C LEU A 320 -4.16 -10.07 1.45
N HIS A 321 -3.12 -9.68 0.72
CA HIS A 321 -2.60 -10.46 -0.42
C HIS A 321 -2.15 -11.85 0.02
N ALA A 322 -1.39 -11.94 1.12
CA ALA A 322 -0.93 -13.20 1.70
C ALA A 322 -2.11 -14.08 2.20
N SER A 323 -3.10 -13.47 2.84
CA SER A 323 -4.29 -14.18 3.37
C SER A 323 -5.14 -14.77 2.26
N VAL A 324 -5.37 -14.02 1.19
CA VAL A 324 -6.09 -14.51 0.01
C VAL A 324 -5.33 -15.66 -0.65
N ALA A 325 -4.00 -15.55 -0.76
CA ALA A 325 -3.18 -16.65 -1.29
C ALA A 325 -3.28 -17.91 -0.42
N CYS A 326 -3.27 -17.78 0.90
CA CYS A 326 -3.44 -18.91 1.83
C CYS A 326 -4.90 -19.37 2.02
N HIS A 327 -5.87 -18.81 1.28
CA HIS A 327 -7.30 -19.08 1.43
C HIS A 327 -7.82 -18.85 2.87
N LYS A 328 -7.36 -17.76 3.51
CA LYS A 328 -7.78 -17.35 4.85
C LYS A 328 -8.42 -15.97 4.86
N LYS A 329 -9.49 -15.83 5.63
CA LYS A 329 -10.13 -14.56 5.92
C LYS A 329 -9.29 -13.80 6.95
N LEU A 330 -8.64 -12.72 6.52
CA LEU A 330 -7.83 -11.89 7.40
C LEU A 330 -8.69 -11.21 8.47
N VAL A 331 -8.29 -11.36 9.73
CA VAL A 331 -8.81 -10.62 10.88
C VAL A 331 -7.64 -9.89 11.53
N ILE A 332 -7.73 -8.57 11.62
CA ILE A 332 -6.70 -7.74 12.26
C ILE A 332 -7.15 -7.39 13.66
N GLU A 333 -6.36 -7.79 14.65
CA GLU A 333 -6.52 -7.35 16.03
C GLU A 333 -5.57 -6.18 16.26
N TRP A 334 -6.12 -4.99 16.47
CA TRP A 334 -5.33 -3.78 16.68
C TRP A 334 -4.90 -3.68 18.13
N VAL A 335 -3.59 -3.74 18.37
CA VAL A 335 -3.01 -3.65 19.71
C VAL A 335 -2.16 -2.38 19.79
N ALA A 336 -2.59 -1.42 20.62
CA ALA A 336 -1.81 -0.22 20.84
C ALA A 336 -0.62 -0.59 21.71
N ALA A 337 0.59 -0.31 21.22
CA ALA A 337 1.80 -0.76 21.91
C ALA A 337 1.90 -0.16 23.32
N SER A 338 1.50 1.10 23.51
CA SER A 338 1.45 1.74 24.84
C SER A 338 0.61 0.95 25.84
N ASP A 339 -0.47 0.33 25.38
CA ASP A 339 -1.43 -0.32 26.26
C ASP A 339 -0.90 -1.65 26.81
N LEU A 340 0.20 -2.17 26.26
CA LEU A 340 0.90 -3.35 26.78
C LEU A 340 1.90 -3.01 27.90
N GLU A 341 2.14 -1.74 28.18
CA GLU A 341 3.18 -1.29 29.11
C GLU A 341 2.70 -1.28 30.56
N GLU A 342 3.64 -1.44 31.49
CA GLU A 342 3.39 -1.46 32.95
C GLU A 342 2.72 -0.18 33.47
N ILE A 343 2.99 0.96 32.82
CA ILE A 343 2.34 2.23 33.16
C ILE A 343 0.83 2.11 32.95
N THR A 344 0.39 1.55 31.82
CA THR A 344 -1.04 1.32 31.56
C THR A 344 -1.61 0.24 32.48
N ALA A 345 -0.83 -0.76 32.88
CA ALA A 345 -1.27 -1.72 33.88
C ALA A 345 -1.64 -1.05 35.22
N GLN A 346 -0.95 0.03 35.58
CA GLN A 346 -1.20 0.81 36.80
C GLN A 346 -2.33 1.84 36.62
N GLU A 347 -2.32 2.58 35.50
CA GLU A 347 -3.26 3.68 35.25
C GLU A 347 -4.62 3.23 34.72
N ALA A 348 -4.64 2.19 33.89
CA ALA A 348 -5.83 1.70 33.19
C ALA A 348 -5.79 0.16 33.05
N PRO A 349 -5.94 -0.59 34.15
CA PRO A 349 -5.75 -2.05 34.17
C PRO A 349 -6.68 -2.81 33.21
N ASP A 350 -7.90 -2.32 32.99
CA ASP A 350 -8.86 -2.94 32.06
C ASP A 350 -8.41 -2.80 30.60
N VAL A 351 -7.85 -1.65 30.22
CA VAL A 351 -7.31 -1.39 28.87
C VAL A 351 -6.10 -2.28 28.64
N HIS A 352 -5.18 -2.32 29.62
CA HIS A 352 -4.00 -3.18 29.56
C HIS A 352 -4.38 -4.66 29.41
N LYS A 353 -5.33 -5.13 30.23
CA LYS A 353 -5.82 -6.51 30.15
C LYS A 353 -6.42 -6.81 28.78
N ALA A 354 -7.27 -5.93 28.24
CA ALA A 354 -7.87 -6.11 26.92
C ALA A 354 -6.81 -6.18 25.80
N ALA A 355 -5.79 -5.31 25.85
CA ALA A 355 -4.69 -5.33 24.89
C ALA A 355 -3.91 -6.66 24.93
N TRP A 356 -3.63 -7.18 26.12
CA TRP A 356 -2.97 -8.48 26.28
C TRP A 356 -3.87 -9.66 25.87
N ASP A 357 -5.18 -9.60 26.13
CA ASP A 357 -6.12 -10.65 25.71
C ASP A 357 -6.20 -10.72 24.17
N LEU A 358 -6.19 -9.57 23.48
CA LEU A 358 -6.11 -9.49 22.02
C LEU A 358 -4.79 -10.09 21.49
N LEU A 359 -3.66 -9.71 22.09
CA LEU A 359 -2.34 -10.21 21.70
C LEU A 359 -2.23 -11.73 21.86
N LYS A 360 -2.68 -12.26 23.01
CA LYS A 360 -2.64 -13.70 23.33
C LYS A 360 -3.63 -14.53 22.51
N GLY A 361 -4.70 -13.91 22.03
CA GLY A 361 -5.72 -14.55 21.19
C GLY A 361 -5.38 -14.59 19.69
N ALA A 362 -4.27 -13.99 19.26
CA ALA A 362 -3.87 -13.94 17.86
C ALA A 362 -3.07 -15.19 17.42
N ASP A 363 -3.25 -15.58 16.16
CA ASP A 363 -2.53 -16.69 15.52
C ASP A 363 -1.13 -16.27 15.05
N GLY A 364 -0.87 -14.96 14.95
CA GLY A 364 0.42 -14.38 14.60
C GLY A 364 0.51 -12.91 15.03
N ILE A 365 1.74 -12.44 15.23
CA ILE A 365 2.06 -11.08 15.71
C ILE A 365 2.89 -10.36 14.66
N LEU A 366 2.51 -9.12 14.35
CA LEU A 366 3.26 -8.24 13.46
C LEU A 366 3.60 -6.94 14.18
N VAL A 367 4.89 -6.61 14.22
CA VAL A 367 5.39 -5.31 14.71
C VAL A 367 5.88 -4.50 13.51
N PRO A 368 5.13 -3.48 13.07
CA PRO A 368 5.49 -2.67 11.90
C PRO A 368 6.60 -1.68 12.25
N GLY A 369 7.08 -0.98 11.21
CA GLY A 369 7.98 0.15 11.36
C GLY A 369 7.41 1.26 12.26
N GLY A 370 8.29 2.15 12.72
CA GLY A 370 7.91 3.28 13.56
C GLY A 370 9.09 4.18 13.83
N PHE A 371 8.82 5.28 14.53
CA PHE A 371 9.82 6.26 14.94
C PHE A 371 9.45 6.86 16.29
N GLY A 372 10.48 7.32 17.01
CA GLY A 372 10.36 7.84 18.37
C GLY A 372 10.13 6.74 19.42
N ASP A 373 10.22 7.17 20.67
CA ASP A 373 10.21 6.35 21.89
C ASP A 373 8.84 5.77 22.28
N ARG A 374 7.74 6.46 21.93
CA ARG A 374 6.38 6.06 22.32
C ARG A 374 6.02 4.64 21.85
N GLY A 375 5.69 3.77 22.79
CA GLY A 375 5.24 2.40 22.54
C GLY A 375 6.37 1.41 22.25
N VAL A 376 7.63 1.82 22.40
CA VAL A 376 8.78 0.92 22.17
C VAL A 376 8.79 -0.23 23.17
N GLN A 377 8.55 0.03 24.46
CA GLN A 377 8.56 -1.04 25.46
C GLN A 377 7.43 -2.04 25.24
N GLY A 378 6.23 -1.58 24.91
CA GLY A 378 5.12 -2.48 24.58
C GLY A 378 5.40 -3.39 23.38
N LYS A 379 6.09 -2.88 22.35
CA LYS A 379 6.54 -3.68 21.20
C LYS A 379 7.61 -4.72 21.58
N ILE A 380 8.52 -4.38 22.50
CA ILE A 380 9.49 -5.33 23.04
C ILE A 380 8.77 -6.44 23.81
N LEU A 381 7.77 -6.10 24.64
CA LEU A 381 6.96 -7.08 25.37
C LEU A 381 6.17 -8.01 24.44
N ALA A 382 5.59 -7.48 23.36
CA ALA A 382 4.91 -8.29 22.35
C ALA A 382 5.87 -9.25 21.62
N THR A 383 7.06 -8.77 21.27
CA THR A 383 8.10 -9.59 20.64
C THR A 383 8.58 -10.71 21.57
N LYS A 384 8.77 -10.41 22.86
CA LYS A 384 9.10 -11.39 23.90
C LYS A 384 8.03 -12.45 24.02
N TYR A 385 6.77 -12.03 24.10
CA TYR A 385 5.63 -12.94 24.17
C TYR A 385 5.61 -13.90 22.98
N ALA A 386 5.82 -13.39 21.76
CA ALA A 386 5.86 -14.20 20.55
C ALA A 386 6.96 -15.27 20.63
N ARG A 387 8.19 -14.87 20.99
CA ARG A 387 9.34 -15.77 21.14
C ARG A 387 9.10 -16.87 22.17
N GLU A 388 8.61 -16.51 23.35
CA GLU A 388 8.44 -17.44 24.47
C GLU A 388 7.27 -18.41 24.26
N ASN A 389 6.23 -17.99 23.55
CA ASN A 389 5.01 -18.78 23.33
C ASN A 389 4.95 -19.44 21.95
N GLN A 390 6.03 -19.35 21.16
CA GLN A 390 6.12 -19.93 19.83
C GLN A 390 5.05 -19.40 18.85
N VAL A 391 4.62 -18.14 19.03
CA VAL A 391 3.61 -17.50 18.18
C VAL A 391 4.30 -16.89 16.96
N PRO A 392 3.89 -17.22 15.72
CA PRO A 392 4.45 -16.65 14.50
C PRO A 392 4.63 -15.13 14.55
N PHE A 393 5.84 -14.66 14.25
CA PHE A 393 6.23 -13.25 14.40
C PHE A 393 6.86 -12.70 13.13
N LEU A 394 6.46 -11.47 12.76
CA LEU A 394 7.11 -10.65 11.75
C LEU A 394 7.43 -9.25 12.29
N GLY A 395 8.71 -8.91 12.37
CA GLY A 395 9.19 -7.56 12.68
C GLY A 395 9.61 -6.82 11.40
N ILE A 396 9.10 -5.61 11.17
CA ILE A 396 9.43 -4.79 9.99
C ILE A 396 10.16 -3.53 10.44
N CYS A 397 11.33 -3.27 9.86
CA CYS A 397 12.18 -2.11 10.15
C CYS A 397 12.43 -2.01 11.67
N LEU A 398 11.79 -1.06 12.37
CA LEU A 398 11.82 -0.99 13.84
C LEU A 398 11.45 -2.32 14.52
N GLY A 399 10.51 -3.10 13.97
CA GLY A 399 10.16 -4.41 14.53
C GLY A 399 11.31 -5.42 14.52
N MET A 400 12.19 -5.38 13.51
CA MET A 400 13.40 -6.21 13.46
C MET A 400 14.40 -5.75 14.53
N GLN A 401 14.62 -4.44 14.64
CA GLN A 401 15.50 -3.85 15.64
C GLN A 401 15.06 -4.22 17.06
N LEU A 402 13.76 -4.14 17.36
CA LEU A 402 13.23 -4.49 18.67
C LEU A 402 13.29 -6.00 18.96
N ALA A 403 13.28 -6.86 17.95
CA ALA A 403 13.54 -8.28 18.14
C ALA A 403 14.99 -8.56 18.57
N VAL A 404 15.96 -7.83 18.02
CA VAL A 404 17.37 -7.92 18.46
C VAL A 404 17.53 -7.39 19.89
N VAL A 405 16.91 -6.25 20.21
CA VAL A 405 16.92 -5.66 21.56
C VAL A 405 16.29 -6.60 22.58
N GLU A 406 15.12 -7.17 22.28
CA GLU A 406 14.45 -8.14 23.15
C GLU A 406 15.32 -9.37 23.41
N PHE A 407 15.94 -9.92 22.36
CA PHE A 407 16.78 -11.10 22.47
C PHE A 407 18.02 -10.83 23.32
N ALA A 408 18.67 -9.67 23.15
CA ALA A 408 19.80 -9.26 23.98
C ALA A 408 19.41 -9.13 25.46
N ARG A 409 18.24 -8.54 25.76
CA ARG A 409 17.74 -8.42 27.13
C ARG A 409 17.42 -9.77 27.77
N SER A 410 16.71 -10.62 27.05
CA SER A 410 16.13 -11.85 27.61
C SER A 410 17.09 -13.04 27.58
N ILE A 411 17.92 -13.17 26.54
CA ILE A 411 18.78 -14.35 26.34
C ILE A 411 20.24 -14.06 26.74
N LEU A 412 20.78 -12.90 26.35
CA LEU A 412 22.16 -12.53 26.69
C LEU A 412 22.28 -11.92 28.10
N GLY A 413 21.17 -11.51 28.72
CA GLY A 413 21.15 -10.88 30.03
C GLY A 413 21.59 -9.40 30.02
N PHE A 414 21.65 -8.78 28.85
CA PHE A 414 21.95 -7.35 28.70
C PHE A 414 20.70 -6.54 29.00
N HIS A 415 20.34 -6.42 30.28
CA HIS A 415 19.06 -5.82 30.71
C HIS A 415 18.89 -4.37 30.25
N ASP A 416 19.97 -3.63 30.07
CA ASP A 416 19.97 -2.24 29.60
C ASP A 416 20.06 -2.10 28.08
N ALA A 417 20.15 -3.22 27.34
CA ALA A 417 20.27 -3.23 25.89
C ALA A 417 19.16 -2.41 25.23
N ASN A 418 19.53 -1.51 24.32
CA ASN A 418 18.59 -0.64 23.64
C ASN A 418 19.14 -0.08 22.33
N SER A 419 18.30 0.69 21.63
CA SER A 419 18.69 1.54 20.51
C SER A 419 19.18 2.90 20.99
N THR A 420 20.26 3.38 20.39
CA THR A 420 20.75 4.75 20.61
C THR A 420 19.80 5.83 20.05
N GLU A 421 18.73 5.44 19.35
CA GLU A 421 17.64 6.35 18.97
C GLU A 421 16.84 6.82 20.20
N PHE A 422 16.58 5.91 21.15
CA PHE A 422 15.69 6.16 22.28
C PHE A 422 16.44 6.24 23.60
N GLU A 423 17.55 5.53 23.73
CA GLU A 423 18.40 5.53 24.92
C GLU A 423 19.87 5.70 24.49
N PRO A 424 20.33 6.95 24.28
CA PRO A 424 21.69 7.23 23.81
C PRO A 424 22.78 6.79 24.78
N GLU A 425 22.47 6.71 26.08
CA GLU A 425 23.43 6.42 27.16
C GLU A 425 23.45 4.94 27.58
N THR A 426 22.78 4.05 26.84
CA THR A 426 22.81 2.59 27.11
C THR A 426 24.24 2.05 27.08
N SER A 427 24.61 1.20 28.05
CA SER A 427 25.92 0.54 28.04
C SER A 427 25.98 -0.65 27.09
N SER A 428 24.83 -1.10 26.59
CA SER A 428 24.67 -2.21 25.63
C SER A 428 23.96 -1.75 24.34
N PRO A 429 24.57 -0.89 23.50
CA PRO A 429 23.92 -0.31 22.32
C PRO A 429 23.77 -1.36 21.21
N CYS A 430 22.64 -2.08 21.21
CA CYS A 430 22.33 -3.11 20.22
C CYS A 430 22.05 -2.54 18.83
N ILE A 431 21.47 -1.35 18.79
CA ILE A 431 21.07 -0.66 17.57
C ILE A 431 21.72 0.72 17.61
N ILE A 432 22.49 1.05 16.57
CA ILE A 432 23.29 2.27 16.51
C ILE A 432 22.97 3.10 15.27
N PHE A 433 23.19 4.40 15.37
CA PHE A 433 23.06 5.30 14.23
C PHE A 433 24.17 5.01 13.20
N MET A 434 23.79 4.53 12.02
CA MET A 434 24.73 4.16 10.95
C MET A 434 24.18 4.58 9.57
N PRO A 435 24.01 5.89 9.34
CA PRO A 435 23.45 6.43 8.11
C PRO A 435 24.28 6.07 6.87
N GLU A 436 23.67 6.18 5.69
CA GLU A 436 24.43 6.17 4.44
C GLU A 436 25.16 7.51 4.28
N GLY A 437 26.45 7.45 3.93
CA GLY A 437 27.20 8.62 3.51
C GLY A 437 27.04 8.82 2.00
N SER A 438 26.67 10.03 1.57
CA SER A 438 26.73 10.42 0.16
C SER A 438 27.94 11.31 -0.08
N THR A 439 28.60 11.14 -1.23
CA THR A 439 29.61 12.10 -1.71
C THR A 439 28.98 13.39 -2.25
N THR A 440 27.66 13.41 -2.50
CA THR A 440 26.91 14.57 -3.02
C THR A 440 26.08 15.31 -1.98
N HIS A 441 25.78 14.70 -0.83
CA HIS A 441 25.02 15.34 0.26
C HIS A 441 25.85 15.30 1.55
N MET A 442 26.23 16.49 2.04
CA MET A 442 26.91 16.64 3.32
C MET A 442 25.94 16.32 4.47
N GLY A 443 26.24 15.31 5.28
CA GLY A 443 25.43 14.85 6.43
C GLY A 443 25.11 13.35 6.38
N GLY A 444 24.66 12.78 7.49
CA GLY A 444 24.23 11.38 7.56
C GLY A 444 22.88 11.17 6.87
N THR A 445 22.90 10.71 5.61
CA THR A 445 21.69 10.48 4.82
C THR A 445 20.96 9.18 5.21
N MET A 446 19.64 9.17 5.07
CA MET A 446 18.81 7.98 5.36
C MET A 446 19.11 6.87 4.35
N ARG A 447 19.12 5.60 4.79
CA ARG A 447 19.12 4.45 3.89
C ARG A 447 17.73 4.33 3.27
N LEU A 448 17.63 4.64 1.98
CA LEU A 448 16.36 4.90 1.29
C LEU A 448 16.30 4.28 -0.11
N GLY A 449 15.15 3.69 -0.44
CA GLY A 449 14.88 3.08 -1.75
C GLY A 449 15.33 1.62 -1.84
N SER A 450 15.39 1.09 -3.06
CA SER A 450 15.76 -0.30 -3.29
C SER A 450 17.23 -0.52 -2.96
N ARG A 451 17.52 -1.55 -2.16
CA ARG A 451 18.87 -2.05 -1.89
C ARG A 451 18.87 -3.56 -1.99
N ARG A 452 20.04 -4.10 -2.30
CA ARG A 452 20.26 -5.53 -2.39
C ARG A 452 20.58 -6.13 -1.04
N THR A 453 19.90 -7.22 -0.71
CA THR A 453 20.15 -8.05 0.47
C THR A 453 20.55 -9.45 0.01
N TYR A 454 21.74 -9.90 0.40
CA TYR A 454 22.27 -11.23 0.10
C TYR A 454 21.95 -12.19 1.23
N PHE A 455 21.39 -13.35 0.89
CA PHE A 455 21.20 -14.43 1.86
C PHE A 455 22.55 -15.07 2.18
N GLN A 456 22.90 -15.10 3.47
CA GLN A 456 24.11 -15.73 3.99
C GLN A 456 23.89 -17.21 4.31
N VAL A 457 22.64 -17.58 4.60
CA VAL A 457 22.24 -18.95 4.93
C VAL A 457 21.25 -19.43 3.88
N ALA A 458 21.65 -20.40 3.05
CA ALA A 458 20.82 -20.87 1.94
C ALA A 458 19.55 -21.60 2.41
N ASP A 459 19.60 -22.31 3.54
CA ASP A 459 18.49 -23.13 4.05
C ASP A 459 17.59 -22.39 5.07
N CYS A 460 17.63 -21.06 5.10
CA CYS A 460 16.77 -20.26 5.97
C CYS A 460 15.32 -20.15 5.43
N LYS A 461 14.36 -19.82 6.31
CA LYS A 461 12.94 -19.74 5.94
C LYS A 461 12.71 -18.62 4.91
N SER A 462 13.37 -17.49 5.10
CA SER A 462 13.27 -16.32 4.21
C SER A 462 13.76 -16.66 2.81
N SER A 463 14.94 -17.28 2.65
CA SER A 463 15.45 -17.65 1.32
C SER A 463 14.50 -18.59 0.59
N LYS A 464 13.95 -19.61 1.28
CA LYS A 464 12.94 -20.52 0.73
C LYS A 464 11.67 -19.79 0.27
N LEU A 465 11.16 -18.86 1.07
CA LEU A 465 9.99 -18.05 0.71
C LEU A 465 10.24 -17.16 -0.52
N TYR A 466 11.47 -16.68 -0.68
CA TYR A 466 11.94 -15.98 -1.88
C TYR A 466 12.39 -16.93 -3.01
N GLY A 467 12.00 -18.21 -2.98
CA GLY A 467 12.27 -19.17 -4.04
C GLY A 467 13.73 -19.61 -4.14
N ASN A 468 14.47 -19.62 -3.03
CA ASN A 468 15.91 -19.91 -2.95
C ASN A 468 16.78 -18.94 -3.77
N ALA A 469 16.34 -17.68 -3.87
CA ALA A 469 17.15 -16.63 -4.48
C ALA A 469 18.43 -16.40 -3.67
N LYS A 470 19.53 -16.03 -4.35
CA LYS A 470 20.80 -15.66 -3.69
C LYS A 470 20.73 -14.29 -3.03
N PHE A 471 19.93 -13.40 -3.60
CA PHE A 471 19.70 -12.06 -3.10
C PHE A 471 18.28 -11.62 -3.44
N VAL A 472 17.82 -10.60 -2.75
CA VAL A 472 16.56 -9.89 -3.04
C VAL A 472 16.83 -8.39 -3.05
N ASP A 473 16.06 -7.67 -3.85
CA ASP A 473 16.10 -6.22 -3.90
C ASP A 473 14.81 -5.70 -3.24
N GLU A 474 14.93 -5.05 -2.08
CA GLU A 474 13.80 -4.58 -1.28
C GLU A 474 13.98 -3.11 -0.87
N ARG A 475 12.88 -2.45 -0.47
CA ARG A 475 12.88 -1.01 -0.20
C ARG A 475 13.17 -0.71 1.27
N HIS A 476 14.10 0.21 1.52
CA HIS A 476 14.46 0.66 2.86
C HIS A 476 13.99 2.09 3.12
N ARG A 477 13.76 2.38 4.40
CA ARG A 477 13.47 3.73 4.92
C ARG A 477 13.85 3.82 6.39
N HIS A 478 15.15 3.87 6.69
CA HIS A 478 15.63 3.89 8.08
C HIS A 478 17.04 4.49 8.20
N ARG A 479 17.50 4.71 9.43
CA ARG A 479 18.80 5.34 9.74
C ARG A 479 19.67 4.56 10.73
N TYR A 480 19.10 3.54 11.37
CA TYR A 480 19.71 2.83 12.48
C TYR A 480 19.89 1.36 12.09
N GLU A 481 21.02 0.79 12.49
CA GLU A 481 21.45 -0.56 12.13
C GLU A 481 21.82 -1.34 13.38
N VAL A 482 21.84 -2.67 13.28
CA VAL A 482 22.40 -3.53 14.33
C VAL A 482 23.88 -3.19 14.53
N ASN A 483 24.30 -3.06 15.79
CA ASN A 483 25.69 -2.80 16.14
C ASN A 483 26.59 -3.98 15.71
N PRO A 484 27.54 -3.77 14.77
CA PRO A 484 28.39 -4.84 14.27
C PRO A 484 29.18 -5.57 15.35
N ASP A 485 29.53 -4.87 16.43
CA ASP A 485 30.34 -5.42 17.52
C ASP A 485 29.58 -6.47 18.35
N MET A 486 28.25 -6.43 18.34
CA MET A 486 27.39 -7.36 19.10
C MET A 486 26.94 -8.58 18.29
N ILE A 487 27.13 -8.57 16.97
CA ILE A 487 26.63 -9.62 16.06
C ILE A 487 27.13 -11.00 16.47
N SER A 488 28.44 -11.14 16.71
CA SER A 488 29.04 -12.46 17.00
C SER A 488 28.46 -13.10 18.25
N GLU A 489 28.14 -12.29 19.26
CA GLU A 489 27.57 -12.77 20.52
C GLU A 489 26.10 -13.16 20.36
N ILE A 490 25.33 -12.34 19.65
CA ILE A 490 23.91 -12.61 19.32
C ILE A 490 23.76 -13.90 18.52
N GLU A 491 24.61 -14.11 17.49
CA GLU A 491 24.59 -15.33 16.67
C GLU A 491 24.93 -16.58 17.47
N LYS A 492 25.92 -16.50 18.37
CA LYS A 492 26.30 -17.62 19.26
C LYS A 492 25.17 -18.01 20.21
N ALA A 493 24.35 -17.06 20.64
CA ALA A 493 23.20 -17.31 21.50
C ALA A 493 21.97 -17.85 20.73
N GLY A 494 22.00 -17.86 19.40
CA GLY A 494 21.04 -18.59 18.55
C GLY A 494 20.15 -17.73 17.66
N LEU A 495 20.25 -16.41 17.72
CA LEU A 495 19.55 -15.51 16.80
C LEU A 495 20.41 -15.28 15.54
N SER A 496 19.94 -15.75 14.38
CA SER A 496 20.74 -15.82 13.15
C SER A 496 20.49 -14.64 12.23
N PHE A 497 21.55 -13.95 11.78
CA PHE A 497 21.45 -12.93 10.74
C PHE A 497 21.60 -13.56 9.35
N VAL A 498 20.47 -13.95 8.76
CA VAL A 498 20.41 -14.73 7.51
C VAL A 498 20.53 -13.86 6.26
N GLY A 499 20.32 -12.54 6.37
CA GLY A 499 20.43 -11.59 5.26
C GLY A 499 21.34 -10.42 5.61
N LYS A 500 22.24 -10.05 4.70
CA LYS A 500 23.17 -8.92 4.86
C LYS A 500 23.18 -8.02 3.63
N ASP A 501 23.58 -6.78 3.80
CA ASP A 501 23.80 -5.86 2.69
C ASP A 501 25.01 -6.26 1.83
N GLU A 502 25.27 -5.52 0.76
CA GLU A 502 26.39 -5.79 -0.16
C GLU A 502 27.77 -5.68 0.52
N THR A 503 27.88 -4.84 1.56
CA THR A 503 29.14 -4.68 2.32
C THR A 503 29.35 -5.79 3.35
N GLY A 504 28.30 -6.55 3.67
CA GLY A 504 28.28 -7.54 4.74
C GLY A 504 28.29 -6.93 6.15
N ARG A 505 28.26 -5.60 6.28
CA ARG A 505 28.32 -4.90 7.57
C ARG A 505 26.95 -4.70 8.20
N ARG A 506 25.90 -4.57 7.39
CA ARG A 506 24.52 -4.32 7.86
C ARG A 506 23.72 -5.61 7.80
N MET A 507 23.03 -5.90 8.90
CA MET A 507 22.20 -7.08 9.04
C MET A 507 20.77 -6.72 8.63
N GLU A 508 20.26 -7.37 7.59
CA GLU A 508 19.00 -6.99 6.95
C GLU A 508 17.85 -7.94 7.29
N ILE A 509 18.15 -9.21 7.58
CA ILE A 509 17.16 -10.22 7.96
C ILE A 509 17.68 -11.02 9.14
N VAL A 510 16.84 -11.17 10.16
CA VAL A 510 17.08 -12.01 11.33
C VAL A 510 16.05 -13.12 11.43
N GLU A 511 16.49 -14.31 11.81
CA GLU A 511 15.63 -15.47 12.08
C GLU A 511 16.02 -16.11 13.42
N LEU A 512 15.03 -16.65 14.14
CA LEU A 512 15.27 -17.58 15.24
C LEU A 512 14.99 -19.01 14.75
N PRO A 513 16.02 -19.83 14.46
CA PRO A 513 15.83 -21.13 13.80
C PRO A 513 14.95 -22.10 14.58
N SER A 514 15.03 -22.06 15.92
CA SER A 514 14.26 -22.93 16.83
C SER A 514 12.77 -22.60 16.91
N HIS A 515 12.33 -21.46 16.38
CA HIS A 515 10.95 -20.98 16.43
C HIS A 515 10.19 -21.30 15.12
N PRO A 516 8.88 -21.64 15.14
CA PRO A 516 8.13 -21.99 13.93
C PRO A 516 8.21 -20.92 12.85
N TYR A 517 7.99 -19.66 13.22
CA TYR A 517 8.24 -18.51 12.36
C TYR A 517 8.56 -17.27 13.18
N PHE A 518 9.82 -16.87 13.24
CA PHE A 518 10.25 -15.63 13.90
C PHE A 518 11.23 -14.94 12.98
N VAL A 519 10.73 -13.97 12.23
CA VAL A 519 11.49 -13.28 11.18
C VAL A 519 11.43 -11.79 11.45
N GLY A 520 12.57 -11.12 11.40
CA GLY A 520 12.65 -9.66 11.35
C GLY A 520 13.35 -9.24 10.07
N ALA A 521 12.81 -8.24 9.37
CA ALA A 521 13.45 -7.64 8.20
C ALA A 521 13.61 -6.13 8.40
N GLN A 522 14.76 -5.61 7.99
CA GLN A 522 15.08 -4.19 8.12
C GLN A 522 14.51 -3.35 6.95
N PHE A 523 14.30 -3.97 5.78
CA PHE A 523 13.49 -3.40 4.70
C PHE A 523 11.99 -3.44 5.00
N HIS A 524 11.21 -2.81 4.12
CA HIS A 524 9.76 -2.76 4.12
C HIS A 524 9.17 -3.70 3.04
N PRO A 525 8.95 -5.00 3.35
CA PRO A 525 8.45 -5.99 2.39
C PRO A 525 7.03 -5.69 1.87
N GLU A 526 6.29 -4.79 2.52
CA GLU A 526 4.92 -4.42 2.18
C GLU A 526 4.81 -3.59 0.90
N PHE A 527 5.84 -2.83 0.53
CA PHE A 527 5.81 -1.94 -0.64
C PHE A 527 5.85 -2.72 -1.96
N LYS A 528 6.52 -3.87 -1.99
CA LYS A 528 6.61 -4.74 -3.17
C LYS A 528 5.51 -5.81 -3.24
N SER A 529 4.59 -5.85 -2.28
CA SER A 529 3.46 -6.79 -2.33
C SER A 529 2.49 -6.45 -3.48
N ARG A 530 2.02 -7.46 -4.22
CA ARG A 530 1.00 -7.33 -5.27
C ARG A 530 -0.14 -8.33 -5.04
N PRO A 531 -1.38 -8.08 -5.51
CA PRO A 531 -2.50 -9.01 -5.36
C PRO A 531 -2.21 -10.44 -5.89
N GLY A 532 -1.46 -10.57 -6.99
CA GLY A 532 -1.07 -11.87 -7.56
C GLY A 532 0.30 -12.38 -7.14
N LYS A 533 1.09 -11.55 -6.44
CA LYS A 533 2.45 -11.85 -5.98
C LYS A 533 2.56 -11.31 -4.55
N PRO A 534 2.01 -12.02 -3.55
CA PRO A 534 2.07 -11.57 -2.17
C PRO A 534 3.53 -11.43 -1.72
N SER A 535 3.76 -10.56 -0.74
CA SER A 535 5.12 -10.39 -0.22
C SER A 535 5.56 -11.66 0.52
N ALA A 536 6.78 -12.12 0.27
CA ALA A 536 7.28 -13.42 0.73
C ALA A 536 7.23 -13.56 2.26
N LEU A 537 7.66 -12.53 3.00
CA LEU A 537 7.67 -12.56 4.46
C LEU A 537 6.27 -12.44 5.08
N PHE A 538 5.34 -11.75 4.42
CA PHE A 538 3.93 -11.73 4.82
C PHE A 538 3.25 -13.06 4.55
N LEU A 539 3.55 -13.70 3.41
CA LEU A 539 3.08 -15.04 3.09
C LEU A 539 3.58 -16.05 4.11
N GLY A 540 4.85 -15.98 4.51
CA GLY A 540 5.42 -16.79 5.58
C GLY A 540 4.68 -16.65 6.91
N LEU A 541 4.40 -15.41 7.33
CA LEU A 541 3.65 -15.14 8.57
C LEU A 541 2.26 -15.77 8.54
N ILE A 542 1.48 -15.50 7.49
CA ILE A 542 0.11 -16.04 7.37
C ILE A 542 0.14 -17.56 7.27
N ALA A 543 1.07 -18.14 6.50
CA ALA A 543 1.17 -19.58 6.36
C ALA A 543 1.55 -20.26 7.68
N ALA A 544 2.42 -19.65 8.48
CA ALA A 544 2.77 -20.11 9.81
C ALA A 544 1.58 -20.05 10.77
N ALA A 545 0.88 -18.91 10.82
CA ALA A 545 -0.33 -18.70 11.61
C ALA A 545 -1.47 -19.67 11.20
N SER A 546 -1.46 -20.13 9.95
CA SER A 546 -2.46 -21.06 9.41
C SER A 546 -2.07 -22.53 9.44
N GLY A 547 -0.87 -22.86 9.95
CA GLY A 547 -0.36 -24.24 9.98
C GLY A 547 -0.01 -24.84 8.61
N CYS A 548 0.20 -24.02 7.57
CA CYS A 548 0.52 -24.46 6.21
C CYS A 548 1.91 -24.03 5.71
N LEU A 549 2.76 -23.48 6.59
CA LEU A 549 4.10 -22.99 6.25
C LEU A 549 4.96 -24.01 5.48
N GLU A 550 5.03 -25.26 5.96
CA GLU A 550 5.84 -26.30 5.32
C GLU A 550 5.46 -26.52 3.85
N SER A 551 4.15 -26.50 3.54
CA SER A 551 3.66 -26.62 2.16
C SER A 551 4.10 -25.43 1.31
N VAL A 552 4.14 -24.23 1.88
CA VAL A 552 4.56 -23.00 1.18
C VAL A 552 6.07 -22.95 0.96
N LEU A 553 6.85 -23.43 1.93
CA LEU A 553 8.31 -23.51 1.81
C LEU A 553 8.71 -24.51 0.72
N GLN A 554 8.02 -25.64 0.59
CA GLN A 554 8.28 -26.64 -0.45
C GLN A 554 8.00 -26.13 -1.87
N THR A 555 7.03 -25.22 -2.03
CA THR A 555 6.71 -24.61 -3.33
C THR A 555 7.53 -23.36 -3.63
N GLY A 556 8.49 -23.01 -2.75
CA GLY A 556 9.33 -21.83 -2.91
C GLY A 556 8.53 -20.52 -2.84
N GLY A 557 7.55 -20.44 -1.94
CA GLY A 557 6.67 -19.27 -1.79
C GLY A 557 5.61 -19.13 -2.89
N LYS A 558 5.53 -20.06 -3.85
CA LYS A 558 4.48 -20.05 -4.86
C LYS A 558 3.21 -20.68 -4.30
N VAL A 559 2.15 -19.90 -4.18
CA VAL A 559 0.82 -20.47 -3.93
C VAL A 559 0.11 -20.64 -5.27
N ASN A 560 -0.12 -21.90 -5.64
CA ASN A 560 -0.85 -22.23 -6.86
C ASN A 560 -2.30 -21.77 -6.71
N ILE A 561 -2.68 -20.68 -7.38
CA ILE A 561 -4.08 -20.34 -7.66
C ILE A 561 -4.58 -21.30 -8.75
N VAL A 562 -4.66 -22.59 -8.42
CA VAL A 562 -5.24 -23.58 -9.34
C VAL A 562 -6.68 -23.77 -8.92
N SER A 563 -7.58 -23.32 -9.79
CA SER A 563 -9.01 -23.69 -9.81
C SER A 563 -9.13 -25.21 -9.74
N LYS A 564 -9.35 -25.77 -8.54
CA LYS A 564 -9.74 -27.17 -8.38
C LYS A 564 -11.19 -27.34 -8.83
N ASN A 565 -11.42 -27.37 -10.15
CA ASN A 565 -12.48 -28.19 -10.71
C ASN A 565 -11.92 -29.61 -10.83
N GLY A 566 -12.08 -30.38 -9.76
CA GLY A 566 -11.60 -31.75 -9.67
C GLY A 566 -12.08 -32.38 -8.38
N VAL A 567 -13.28 -32.95 -8.42
CA VAL A 567 -13.83 -33.80 -7.36
C VAL A 567 -12.85 -34.94 -7.13
N ALA A 568 -12.17 -34.93 -5.97
CA ALA A 568 -11.43 -36.08 -5.47
C ALA A 568 -12.10 -36.52 -4.18
N ASN A 569 -12.88 -37.59 -4.27
CA ASN A 569 -13.37 -38.35 -3.13
C ASN A 569 -12.17 -38.84 -2.31
N GLY A 570 -12.04 -38.35 -1.08
CA GLY A 570 -11.05 -38.78 -0.11
C GLY A 570 -11.69 -38.85 1.26
N SER A 571 -11.86 -40.07 1.75
CA SER A 571 -12.49 -40.46 3.01
C SER A 571 -12.00 -39.68 4.23
N ALA A 572 -12.94 -39.06 4.95
CA ALA A 572 -12.69 -38.50 6.28
C ALA A 572 -12.45 -39.64 7.28
N MET A 573 -11.21 -39.76 7.78
CA MET A 573 -10.95 -40.45 9.04
C MET A 573 -11.35 -39.51 10.18
N GLY A 574 -12.51 -39.77 10.77
CA GLY A 574 -13.02 -39.05 11.94
C GLY A 574 -12.16 -39.34 13.17
N LYS A 575 -11.76 -38.27 13.88
CA LYS A 575 -11.29 -38.37 15.26
C LYS A 575 -12.50 -38.68 16.15
N VAL A 576 -12.47 -39.86 16.76
CA VAL A 576 -13.42 -40.32 17.77
C VAL A 576 -13.15 -39.55 19.06
N HIS A 577 -14.10 -38.73 19.51
CA HIS A 577 -14.20 -38.32 20.91
C HIS A 577 -15.33 -39.10 21.57
N GLN A 578 -14.96 -40.05 22.43
CA GLN A 578 -15.85 -40.59 23.45
C GLN A 578 -16.02 -39.54 24.55
N ASN A 579 -17.25 -39.13 24.80
CA ASN A 579 -17.79 -39.05 26.15
C ASN A 579 -19.30 -38.86 26.08
N GLY A 580 -20.02 -39.85 26.60
CA GLY A 580 -21.45 -39.78 26.78
C GLY A 580 -21.83 -38.83 27.91
N ASN A 581 -22.88 -38.07 27.69
CA ASN A 581 -23.94 -38.00 28.69
C ASN A 581 -25.27 -37.67 28.01
N VAL A 582 -26.24 -38.51 28.35
CA VAL A 582 -27.63 -38.49 27.91
C VAL A 582 -28.34 -37.38 28.67
N TYR A 583 -28.92 -36.40 27.95
CA TYR A 583 -30.14 -35.73 28.39
C TYR A 583 -30.98 -35.33 27.19
N SER A 584 -32.15 -35.96 27.09
CA SER A 584 -33.27 -35.59 26.24
C SER A 584 -33.99 -34.36 26.81
N ASN A 585 -34.31 -33.36 25.98
CA ASN A 585 -35.61 -32.69 25.99
C ASN A 585 -35.81 -31.85 24.73
N GLY A 586 -37.00 -31.96 24.14
CA GLY A 586 -37.38 -31.35 22.87
C GLY A 586 -38.07 -29.99 22.98
N ASN A 587 -38.56 -29.57 21.80
CA ASN A 587 -39.34 -28.37 21.46
C ASN A 587 -38.52 -27.06 21.47
N GLY A 588 -38.57 -26.16 20.49
CA GLY A 588 -39.40 -26.00 19.30
C GLY A 588 -39.30 -24.52 18.84
N LEU A 589 -39.31 -24.32 17.51
CA LEU A 589 -39.92 -23.22 16.73
C LEU A 589 -39.71 -21.72 17.12
N HIS A 590 -39.34 -20.97 16.07
CA HIS A 590 -39.69 -19.57 15.72
C HIS A 590 -39.22 -18.42 16.63
N HIS A 591 -38.29 -17.58 16.15
CA HIS A 591 -38.60 -16.42 15.29
C HIS A 591 -37.36 -15.88 14.59
#